data_AF-A0A969S4S1-F1
#
_entry.id   AF-A0A969S4S1-F1
#
_cell.length_a   1.000
_cell.length_b   1.000
_cell.length_c   1.000
_cell.angle_alpha   90.00
_cell.angle_beta   90.00
_cell.angle_gamma   90.00
#
_symmetry.space_group_name_H-M   'P 1'
#
loop_
_entity.id
_entity.type
_entity.pdbx_description
1 polymer ?
#
loop_
_entity_poly.entity_id
_entity_poly.type
_entity_poly.pdbx_seq_one_letter_code
_entity_poly.pdbx_strand_id
1 'polypeptide(L)'
;MARAAGRGTGSDAVKPLVDVVALEQVTSAIAAGCSVLLSGEAGQGTNQIAQAVADRFSGGLDVAIGVYKGSGKQFFQGLAKQLGCPLETEPDEKGRSRPLTVEQLKEEIAGNVGAETLIVLPESKRLPASVRYWIEDLMGDGVRVLAT
;
A
#
# COMPACT_ATOMS: atom_id res chain seq x y z
N MET A 1 -47.57 25.77 18.22
CA MET A 1 -47.43 24.83 17.08
C MET A 1 -46.35 25.41 16.17
N ALA A 2 -45.23 24.78 15.81
CA ALA A 2 -44.74 23.40 15.93
C ALA A 2 -43.20 23.44 16.05
N ARG A 3 -42.62 22.56 16.88
CA ARG A 3 -41.16 22.37 17.02
C ARG A 3 -40.67 21.46 15.89
N ALA A 4 -39.62 21.89 15.17
CA ALA A 4 -38.88 21.02 14.27
C ALA A 4 -38.07 20.01 15.08
N ALA A 5 -38.33 18.72 14.85
CA ALA A 5 -37.58 17.62 15.41
C ALA A 5 -36.23 17.48 14.68
N GLY A 6 -35.13 17.84 15.36
CA GLY A 6 -33.79 17.49 14.92
C GLY A 6 -33.60 15.99 15.02
N ARG A 7 -33.51 15.32 13.86
CA ARG A 7 -33.05 13.93 13.75
C ARG A 7 -31.55 13.92 13.98
N GLY A 8 -31.12 13.42 15.14
CA GLY A 8 -29.74 13.00 15.33
C GLY A 8 -29.49 11.75 14.51
N THR A 9 -28.90 11.89 13.32
CA THR A 9 -28.28 10.77 12.62
C THR A 9 -26.90 10.55 13.23
N GLY A 10 -26.87 9.96 14.43
CA GLY A 10 -25.68 9.29 14.94
C GLY A 10 -25.46 8.03 14.11
N SER A 11 -24.83 8.18 12.95
CA SER A 11 -24.18 7.06 12.29
C SER A 11 -22.90 6.80 13.07
N ASP A 12 -23.03 6.12 14.21
CA ASP A 12 -21.90 5.47 14.88
C ASP A 12 -21.37 4.45 13.87
N ALA A 13 -20.35 4.86 13.12
CA ALA A 13 -19.63 3.96 12.25
C ALA A 13 -19.03 2.88 13.14
N VAL A 14 -19.62 1.68 13.10
CA VAL A 14 -19.08 0.51 13.79
C VAL A 14 -17.65 0.33 13.29
N LYS A 15 -16.68 0.75 14.11
CA LYS A 15 -15.27 0.46 13.84
C LYS A 15 -15.16 -1.07 13.78
N PRO A 16 -14.69 -1.65 12.66
CA PRO A 16 -14.54 -3.09 12.58
C PRO A 16 -13.62 -3.55 13.71
N LEU A 17 -14.02 -4.63 14.39
CA LEU A 17 -13.17 -5.30 15.37
C LEU A 17 -11.96 -5.86 14.61
N VAL A 18 -10.80 -5.22 14.80
CA VAL A 18 -9.52 -5.74 14.31
C VAL A 18 -9.03 -6.74 15.36
N ASP A 19 -8.57 -7.90 14.92
CA ASP A 19 -7.86 -8.82 15.81
C ASP A 19 -6.58 -8.15 16.31
N VAL A 20 -6.62 -7.71 17.56
CA VAL A 20 -5.54 -6.93 18.20
C VAL A 20 -4.28 -7.78 18.35
N VAL A 21 -4.41 -9.09 18.60
CA VAL A 21 -3.26 -9.97 18.75
C VAL A 21 -2.54 -10.12 17.42
N ALA A 22 -3.29 -10.39 16.35
CA ALA A 22 -2.71 -10.46 15.00
C ALA A 22 -2.08 -9.14 14.58
N LEU A 23 -2.73 -8.01 14.84
CA LEU A 23 -2.20 -6.68 14.53
C LEU A 23 -0.86 -6.41 15.23
N GLU A 24 -0.76 -6.69 16.53
CA GLU A 24 0.48 -6.47 17.30
C GLU A 24 1.60 -7.40 16.83
N GLN A 25 1.30 -8.66 16.49
CA GLN A 25 2.28 -9.59 15.93
C GLN A 25 2.83 -9.10 14.58
N VAL A 26 1.94 -8.71 13.66
CA VAL A 26 2.34 -8.19 12.34
C VAL A 26 3.16 -6.91 12.51
N THR A 27 2.69 -5.98 13.34
CA THR A 27 3.39 -4.72 13.61
C THR A 27 4.79 -4.96 14.18
N SER A 28 4.92 -5.86 15.16
CA SER A 28 6.20 -6.19 15.76
C SER A 28 7.18 -6.79 14.75
N ALA A 29 6.70 -7.63 13.83
CA ALA A 29 7.53 -8.21 12.78
C ALA A 29 8.01 -7.15 11.77
N ILE A 30 7.11 -6.27 11.31
CA ILE A 30 7.48 -5.15 10.42
C ILE A 30 8.50 -4.24 11.10
N ALA A 31 8.28 -3.88 12.37
CA ALA A 31 9.21 -3.04 13.15
C ALA A 31 10.60 -3.69 13.32
N ALA A 32 10.67 -5.02 13.33
CA ALA A 32 11.93 -5.77 13.38
C ALA A 32 12.62 -5.91 12.01
N GLY A 33 12.06 -5.34 10.94
CA GLY A 33 12.63 -5.40 9.60
C GLY A 33 12.14 -6.56 8.74
N CYS A 34 11.13 -7.32 9.19
CA CYS A 34 10.65 -8.47 8.44
C CYS A 34 9.54 -8.10 7.44
N SER A 35 9.45 -8.84 6.34
CA SER A 35 8.25 -8.89 5.49
C SER A 35 7.30 -9.97 6.00
N VAL A 36 5.99 -9.74 5.88
CA VAL A 36 4.94 -10.58 6.47
C VAL A 36 3.91 -10.96 5.41
N LEU A 37 3.57 -12.25 5.35
CA LEU A 37 2.39 -12.76 4.66
C LEU A 37 1.29 -13.05 5.70
N LEU A 38 0.21 -12.28 5.65
CA LEU A 38 -0.95 -12.47 6.51
C LEU A 38 -2.02 -13.25 5.74
N SER A 39 -2.15 -14.54 6.05
CA SER A 39 -3.19 -15.39 5.46
C SER A 39 -4.42 -15.45 6.35
N GLY A 40 -5.60 -15.39 5.74
CA GLY A 40 -6.88 -15.57 6.41
C GLY A 40 -8.00 -15.81 5.40
N GLU A 41 -9.13 -16.27 5.88
CA GLU A 41 -10.32 -16.47 5.05
C GLU A 41 -11.04 -15.15 4.76
N ALA A 42 -11.87 -15.15 3.72
CA ALA A 42 -12.70 -14.00 3.40
C ALA A 42 -13.59 -13.64 4.61
N GLY A 43 -13.54 -12.37 5.03
CA GLY A 43 -14.27 -11.86 6.18
C GLY A 43 -13.53 -11.91 7.52
N GLN A 44 -12.31 -12.48 7.58
CA GLN A 44 -11.52 -12.54 8.82
C GLN A 44 -10.74 -11.27 9.17
N GLY A 45 -10.90 -10.18 8.40
CA GLY A 45 -10.31 -8.91 8.79
C GLY A 45 -8.90 -8.63 8.24
N THR A 46 -8.33 -9.47 7.36
CA THR A 46 -6.94 -9.33 6.90
C THR A 46 -6.65 -7.98 6.24
N ASN A 47 -7.58 -7.47 5.43
CA ASN A 47 -7.46 -6.15 4.81
C ASN A 47 -7.58 -5.01 5.83
N GLN A 48 -8.37 -5.18 6.90
CA GLN A 48 -8.47 -4.22 7.99
C GLN A 48 -7.18 -4.18 8.81
N ILE A 49 -6.54 -5.34 9.04
CA ILE A 49 -5.21 -5.42 9.65
C ILE A 49 -4.18 -4.72 8.76
N ALA A 50 -4.18 -5.00 7.45
CA ALA A 50 -3.26 -4.36 6.51
C ALA A 50 -3.37 -2.83 6.52
N GLN A 51 -4.59 -2.30 6.53
CA GLN A 51 -4.82 -0.86 6.66
C GLN A 51 -4.34 -0.33 8.01
N ALA A 52 -4.66 -1.01 9.12
CA ALA A 52 -4.23 -0.58 10.45
C ALA A 52 -2.69 -0.56 10.61
N VAL A 53 -2.00 -1.51 9.99
CA VAL A 53 -0.52 -1.52 9.91
C VAL A 53 -0.03 -0.32 9.11
N ALA A 54 -0.59 -0.08 7.92
CA ALA A 54 -0.23 1.08 7.10
C ALA A 54 -0.38 2.40 7.88
N ASP A 55 -1.52 2.59 8.54
CA ASP A 55 -1.80 3.77 9.35
C ASP A 55 -0.77 3.94 10.48
N ARG A 56 -0.39 2.84 11.14
CA ARG A 56 0.56 2.85 12.26
C ARG A 56 1.98 3.24 11.85
N PHE A 57 2.42 2.86 10.65
CA PHE A 57 3.76 3.15 10.16
C PHE A 57 3.86 4.45 9.34
N SER A 58 2.74 5.06 8.96
CA SER A 58 2.71 6.27 8.13
C SER A 58 3.45 7.49 8.70
N GLY A 59 3.72 7.52 10.01
CA GLY A 59 4.50 8.57 10.67
C GLY A 59 6.00 8.31 10.79
N GLY A 60 6.49 7.14 10.36
CA GLY A 60 7.89 6.73 10.53
C GLY A 60 8.51 6.00 9.34
N LEU A 61 7.70 5.46 8.42
CA LEU A 61 8.14 4.82 7.18
C LEU A 61 7.45 5.46 5.98
N ASP A 62 8.05 5.33 4.81
CA ASP A 62 7.40 5.62 3.54
C ASP A 62 6.44 4.48 3.19
N VAL A 63 5.15 4.69 3.44
CA VAL A 63 4.11 3.66 3.29
C VAL A 63 3.37 3.82 1.97
N ALA A 64 3.30 2.75 1.19
CA ALA A 64 2.47 2.69 -0.01
C ALA A 64 1.56 1.47 -0.03
N ILE A 65 0.30 1.67 -0.43
CA ILE A 65 -0.70 0.60 -0.55
C ILE A 65 -0.94 0.28 -2.02
N GLY A 66 -0.58 -0.93 -2.44
CA GLY A 66 -0.74 -1.43 -3.80
C GLY A 66 -1.93 -2.36 -3.96
N VAL A 67 -3.02 -1.87 -4.57
CA VAL A 67 -4.21 -2.70 -4.88
C VAL A 67 -4.25 -3.00 -6.38
N TYR A 68 -4.05 -4.27 -6.76
CA TYR A 68 -4.08 -4.68 -8.16
C TYR A 68 -5.50 -4.92 -8.68
N LYS A 69 -5.89 -4.15 -9.69
CA LYS A 69 -7.23 -4.23 -10.32
C LYS A 69 -7.17 -4.62 -11.81
N GLY A 70 -6.14 -5.39 -12.21
CA GLY A 70 -6.01 -5.91 -13.58
C GLY A 70 -5.20 -5.05 -14.55
N SER A 71 -4.61 -3.94 -14.09
CA SER A 71 -3.74 -3.08 -14.90
C SER A 71 -2.43 -2.81 -14.18
N GLY A 72 -1.33 -3.33 -14.74
CA GLY A 72 0.02 -3.10 -14.21
C GLY A 72 0.39 -1.61 -14.21
N LYS A 73 0.09 -0.88 -15.30
CA LYS A 73 0.39 0.55 -15.39
C LYS A 73 -0.29 1.36 -14.29
N GLN A 74 -1.59 1.13 -14.05
CA GLN A 74 -2.30 1.83 -12.97
C GLN A 74 -1.79 1.44 -11.58
N PHE A 75 -1.42 0.17 -11.40
CA PHE A 75 -0.83 -0.32 -10.15
C PHE A 75 0.49 0.42 -9.83
N PHE A 76 1.43 0.44 -10.77
CA PHE A 76 2.73 1.10 -10.57
C PHE A 76 2.62 2.63 -10.48
N GLN A 77 1.75 3.26 -11.28
CA GLN A 77 1.49 4.70 -11.13
C GLN A 77 0.91 5.03 -9.74
N GLY A 78 0.05 4.16 -9.20
CA GLY A 78 -0.51 4.30 -7.86
C GLY A 78 0.54 4.20 -6.75
N LEU A 79 1.50 3.27 -6.89
CA LEU A 79 2.62 3.15 -5.95
C LEU A 79 3.57 4.34 -6.05
N ALA A 80 4.04 4.67 -7.27
CA ALA A 80 4.93 5.80 -7.52
C ALA A 80 4.36 7.11 -6.95
N LYS A 81 3.06 7.36 -7.16
CA LYS A 81 2.41 8.56 -6.61
C LYS A 81 2.41 8.62 -5.08
N GLN A 82 2.20 7.49 -4.41
CA GLN A 82 2.22 7.42 -2.94
C GLN A 82 3.63 7.62 -2.37
N LEU A 83 4.63 7.12 -3.08
CA LEU A 83 6.04 7.21 -2.73
C LEU A 83 6.71 8.51 -3.23
N GLY A 84 5.94 9.41 -3.85
CA GLY A 84 6.47 10.69 -4.36
C GLY A 84 7.38 10.55 -5.60
N CYS A 85 7.38 9.40 -6.29
CA CYS A 85 8.20 9.19 -7.47
C CYS A 85 7.60 9.89 -8.72
N PRO A 86 8.44 10.35 -9.65
CA PRO A 86 8.00 10.88 -10.94
C PRO A 86 7.13 9.89 -11.72
N LEU A 87 6.12 10.43 -12.43
CA LEU A 87 5.25 9.65 -13.33
C LEU A 87 5.51 9.93 -14.81
N GLU A 88 6.35 10.92 -15.10
CA GLU A 88 6.70 11.38 -16.42
C GLU A 88 8.20 11.61 -16.51
N THR A 89 8.75 11.57 -17.71
CA THR A 89 10.15 11.90 -17.97
C THR A 89 10.43 13.37 -17.65
N GLU A 90 11.70 13.69 -17.42
CA GLU A 90 12.15 15.08 -17.46
C GLU A 90 11.74 15.75 -18.78
N PRO A 91 11.46 17.07 -18.76
CA PRO A 91 11.08 17.80 -19.96
C PRO A 91 12.22 17.79 -20.99
N ASP A 92 11.89 17.56 -22.26
CA ASP A 92 12.84 17.74 -23.35
C ASP A 92 13.24 19.22 -23.54
N GLU A 93 14.17 19.52 -24.45
CA GLU A 93 14.57 20.91 -24.79
C GLU A 93 13.40 21.81 -25.23
N LYS A 94 12.24 21.23 -25.55
CA LYS A 94 11.00 21.92 -25.93
C LYS A 94 9.99 21.96 -24.78
N GLY A 95 10.38 21.56 -23.57
CA GLY A 95 9.55 21.55 -22.37
C GLY A 95 8.49 20.45 -22.35
N ARG A 96 8.64 19.38 -23.13
CA ARG A 96 7.64 18.30 -23.19
C ARG A 96 8.09 17.09 -22.38
N SER A 97 7.23 16.63 -21.48
CA SER A 97 7.38 15.38 -20.74
C SER A 97 6.52 14.27 -21.35
N ARG A 98 6.91 13.01 -21.13
CA ARG A 98 6.15 11.83 -21.56
C ARG A 98 5.84 10.93 -20.37
N PRO A 99 4.66 10.30 -20.32
CA PRO A 99 4.36 9.32 -19.28
C PRO A 99 5.37 8.16 -19.29
N LEU A 100 5.82 7.76 -18.11
CA LEU A 100 6.72 6.61 -17.97
C LEU A 100 6.02 5.32 -18.40
N THR A 101 6.81 4.39 -18.96
CA THR A 101 6.39 3.01 -19.19
C THR A 101 6.29 2.24 -17.87
N VAL A 102 5.73 1.02 -17.91
CA VAL A 102 5.67 0.18 -16.70
C VAL A 102 7.07 -0.16 -16.21
N GLU A 103 7.98 -0.49 -17.12
CA GLU A 103 9.37 -0.80 -16.82
C GLU A 103 10.09 0.41 -16.20
N GLN A 104 9.92 1.60 -16.77
CA GLN A 104 10.47 2.84 -16.20
C GLN A 104 9.88 3.16 -14.83
N LEU A 105 8.58 2.94 -14.61
CA LEU A 105 7.98 3.12 -13.27
C LEU A 105 8.56 2.13 -12.26
N LYS A 106 8.82 0.88 -12.66
CA LYS A 106 9.44 -0.12 -11.78
C LYS A 106 10.86 0.28 -11.37
N GLU A 107 11.64 0.75 -12.33
CA GLU A 107 13.01 1.25 -12.11
C GLU A 107 13.01 2.50 -11.23
N GLU A 108 12.12 3.45 -11.52
CA GLU A 108 12.00 4.69 -10.75
C GLU A 108 11.61 4.40 -9.30
N ILE A 109 10.61 3.54 -9.07
CA ILE A 109 10.24 3.14 -7.71
C ILE A 109 11.42 2.44 -7.03
N ALA A 110 12.05 1.46 -7.69
CA ALA A 110 13.16 0.70 -7.10
C ALA A 110 14.34 1.60 -6.69
N GLY A 111 14.64 2.65 -7.47
CA GLY A 111 15.71 3.60 -7.15
C GLY A 111 15.39 4.55 -5.99
N ASN A 112 14.12 4.67 -5.59
CA ASN A 112 13.66 5.61 -4.56
C ASN A 112 13.15 4.93 -3.27
N VAL A 113 13.19 3.60 -3.19
CA VAL A 113 12.74 2.83 -2.03
C VAL A 113 13.90 2.07 -1.38
N GLY A 114 13.72 1.66 -0.13
CA GLY A 114 14.71 0.85 0.58
C GLY A 114 14.24 0.46 1.98
N ALA A 115 15.19 0.39 2.93
CA ALA A 115 14.93 -0.04 4.30
C ALA A 115 13.88 0.79 5.06
N GLU A 116 13.63 2.03 4.66
CA GLU A 116 12.62 2.91 5.29
C GLU A 116 11.25 2.84 4.58
N THR A 117 11.08 1.92 3.64
CA THR A 117 9.84 1.77 2.87
C THR A 117 9.03 0.55 3.33
N LEU A 118 7.72 0.72 3.43
CA LEU A 118 6.75 -0.35 3.64
C LEU A 118 5.73 -0.38 2.49
N ILE A 119 5.69 -1.49 1.75
CA ILE A 119 4.67 -1.73 0.73
C ILE A 119 3.61 -2.68 1.29
N VAL A 120 2.38 -2.21 1.38
CA VAL A 120 1.21 -3.00 1.80
C VAL A 120 0.44 -3.43 0.55
N LEU A 121 0.20 -4.73 0.42
CA LEU A 121 -0.42 -5.37 -0.74
C LEU A 121 -1.69 -6.13 -0.32
N PRO A 122 -2.82 -5.43 -0.16
CA PRO A 122 -4.09 -6.09 0.07
C PRO A 122 -4.45 -6.98 -1.13
N GLU A 123 -4.95 -8.19 -0.87
CA GLU A 123 -5.33 -9.15 -1.91
C GLU A 123 -4.17 -9.55 -2.85
N SER A 124 -2.96 -9.70 -2.29
CA SER A 124 -1.71 -10.04 -2.98
C SER A 124 -1.80 -11.29 -3.87
N LYS A 125 -2.72 -12.22 -3.56
CA LYS A 125 -3.02 -13.40 -4.40
C LYS A 125 -3.42 -13.07 -5.85
N ARG A 126 -3.90 -11.84 -6.11
CA ARG A 126 -4.30 -11.37 -7.45
C ARG A 126 -3.14 -10.85 -8.27
N LEU A 127 -1.96 -10.66 -7.68
CA LEU A 127 -0.80 -10.10 -8.34
C LEU A 127 -0.28 -11.07 -9.43
N PRO A 128 0.01 -10.58 -10.65
CA PRO A 128 0.65 -11.38 -11.67
C PRO A 128 2.09 -11.72 -11.25
N ALA A 129 2.62 -12.81 -11.80
CA ALA A 129 3.97 -13.29 -11.46
C ALA A 129 5.06 -12.22 -11.64
N SER A 130 4.98 -11.42 -12.71
CA SER A 130 5.94 -10.34 -12.98
C SER A 130 5.96 -9.23 -11.92
N VAL A 131 4.85 -8.99 -11.22
CA VAL A 131 4.79 -8.04 -10.11
C VAL A 131 5.34 -8.68 -8.84
N ARG A 132 5.04 -9.97 -8.59
CA ARG A 132 5.58 -10.70 -7.43
C ARG A 132 7.11 -10.79 -7.45
N TYR A 133 7.70 -11.15 -8.60
CA TYR A 133 9.16 -11.20 -8.72
C TYR A 133 9.80 -9.82 -8.50
N TRP A 134 9.18 -8.76 -9.02
CA TRP A 134 9.68 -7.41 -8.76
C TRP A 134 9.60 -7.01 -7.28
N ILE A 135 8.54 -7.42 -6.55
CA ILE A 135 8.44 -7.19 -5.11
C ILE A 135 9.52 -7.98 -4.36
N GLU A 136 9.80 -9.22 -4.78
CA GLU A 136 10.87 -10.04 -4.20
C GLU A 136 12.25 -9.38 -4.38
N ASP A 137 12.51 -8.77 -5.55
CA ASP A 137 13.73 -7.98 -5.77
C ASP A 137 13.81 -6.80 -4.79
N LEU A 138 12.73 -6.03 -4.63
CA LEU A 138 12.68 -4.92 -3.67
C LEU A 138 12.90 -5.36 -2.22
N MET A 139 12.41 -6.55 -1.84
CA MET A 139 12.69 -7.12 -0.52
C MET A 139 14.19 -7.40 -0.34
N GLY A 140 14.88 -7.78 -1.41
CA GLY A 140 16.35 -7.89 -1.44
C GLY A 140 17.06 -6.56 -1.16
N ASP A 141 16.45 -5.44 -1.55
CA ASP A 141 16.93 -4.07 -1.29
C ASP A 141 16.50 -3.52 0.08
N GLY A 142 15.88 -4.36 0.92
CA GLY A 142 15.49 -4.04 2.29
C GLY A 142 14.07 -3.48 2.45
N VAL A 143 13.30 -3.37 1.36
CA VAL A 143 11.89 -2.95 1.43
C VAL A 143 11.07 -3.97 2.21
N ARG A 144 10.27 -3.48 3.17
CA ARG A 144 9.37 -4.32 3.96
C ARG A 144 8.05 -4.47 3.22
N VAL A 145 7.49 -5.67 3.23
CA VAL A 145 6.24 -5.98 2.54
C VAL A 145 5.24 -6.60 3.50
N LEU A 146 4.00 -6.11 3.49
CA LEU A 146 2.85 -6.79 4.09
C LEU A 146 1.90 -7.24 2.99
N ALA A 147 1.77 -8.55 2.79
CA ALA A 147 0.88 -9.14 1.78
C ALA A 147 -0.31 -9.85 2.45
N THR A 148 -1.53 -9.69 1.91
CA THR A 148 -2.75 -10.40 2.37
C THR A 148 -3.45 -11.21 1.29
#